data_AF-A0A958M2E0-F1
#
_entry.id   AF-A0A958M2E0-F1
#
_cell.length_a   1.000
_cell.length_b   1.000
_cell.length_c   1.000
_cell.angle_alpha   90.00
_cell.angle_beta   90.00
_cell.angle_gamma   90.00
#
_symmetry.space_group_name_H-M   'P 1'
#
loop_
_entity.id
_entity.type
_entity.pdbx_description
1 polymer ?
#
loop_
_entity_poly.entity_id
_entity_poly.type
_entity_poly.pdbx_seq_one_letter_code
_entity_poly.pdbx_strand_id
1 'polypeptide(L)'
;MKKIVLLVLAVLGSVTLVAQDRDRDRVQDPDQDRDRLMLVDGDVLQIRDRDQIRLQDPITLNDGTVVNPNGTYLTRDRDRLRLKDGECLDNDGIKYRNEYQYRYKVMQADKGLTNAQIQERNQNRFQVMLIDGELYQIRTQSQNRLQQRLELANGGTIDPDGSYMNQNRQQLRLQDGECLNLNGEKFTNMYQHRKMMLQKNMKNLKNMKSKSNTLKKKKGQVM
;
A
#
# COMPACT_ATOMS: atom_id res chain seq x y z
N MET A 1 67.82 -21.76 28.17
CA MET A 1 67.30 -20.42 27.82
C MET A 1 65.79 -20.42 28.00
N LYS A 2 65.30 -19.35 28.60
CA LYS A 2 63.91 -19.02 28.94
C LYS A 2 62.97 -19.13 27.73
N LYS A 3 61.79 -19.76 27.89
CA LYS A 3 60.41 -19.25 27.64
C LYS A 3 59.43 -20.29 28.24
N ILE A 4 59.14 -20.21 29.54
CA ILE A 4 57.86 -19.72 30.11
C ILE A 4 56.62 -20.26 29.38
N VAL A 5 56.00 -21.22 30.07
CA VAL A 5 54.59 -21.64 30.00
C VAL A 5 53.67 -20.43 30.15
N LEU A 6 52.62 -20.32 29.32
CA LEU A 6 51.37 -19.71 29.76
C LEU A 6 50.19 -20.20 28.91
N LEU A 7 49.28 -20.82 29.66
CA LEU A 7 48.02 -21.44 29.30
C LEU A 7 46.96 -20.33 29.28
N VAL A 8 46.24 -20.13 28.17
CA VAL A 8 44.95 -19.42 28.18
C VAL A 8 44.00 -20.11 27.20
N LEU A 9 43.03 -20.82 27.76
CA LEU A 9 41.75 -21.11 27.10
C LEU A 9 41.13 -19.77 26.66
N ALA A 10 41.20 -19.44 25.38
CA ALA A 10 40.32 -18.44 24.80
C ALA A 10 39.01 -19.13 24.43
N VAL A 11 38.05 -19.06 25.35
CA VAL A 11 36.62 -19.22 25.06
C VAL A 11 36.31 -18.30 23.89
N LEU A 12 36.22 -18.83 22.67
CA LEU A 12 35.58 -18.14 21.55
C LEU A 12 34.06 -18.21 21.76
N GLY A 13 33.61 -17.56 22.83
CA GLY A 13 32.27 -17.01 22.92
C GLY A 13 32.18 -15.89 21.88
N SER A 14 31.95 -16.25 20.64
CA SER A 14 31.32 -15.32 19.72
C SER A 14 29.86 -15.26 20.14
N VAL A 15 29.59 -14.27 20.99
CA VAL A 15 28.30 -13.60 21.16
C VAL A 15 27.37 -13.93 19.99
N THR A 16 26.34 -14.72 20.27
CA THR A 16 25.12 -14.66 19.47
C THR A 16 24.71 -13.19 19.53
N LEU A 17 24.97 -12.45 18.45
CA LEU A 17 24.41 -11.14 18.25
C LEU A 17 22.90 -11.36 18.20
N VAL A 18 22.28 -11.21 19.37
CA VAL A 18 20.86 -10.92 19.49
C VAL A 18 20.72 -9.58 18.79
N ALA A 19 20.43 -9.63 17.49
CA ALA A 19 19.95 -8.49 16.74
C ALA A 19 18.51 -8.20 17.22
N GLN A 20 18.39 -7.74 18.46
CA GLN A 20 17.22 -7.00 18.89
C GLN A 20 17.41 -5.55 18.47
N ASP A 21 16.28 -4.95 18.13
CA ASP A 21 16.07 -3.55 17.77
C ASP A 21 16.46 -3.11 16.36
N ARG A 22 15.63 -3.52 15.39
CA ARG A 22 15.03 -2.57 14.43
C ARG A 22 13.55 -2.87 14.16
N ASP A 23 12.76 -3.01 15.22
CA ASP A 23 11.36 -2.59 15.19
C ASP A 23 11.29 -1.13 15.58
N ARG A 24 11.53 -0.25 14.60
CA ARG A 24 11.14 1.17 14.62
C ARG A 24 11.15 1.69 13.20
N ASP A 25 9.98 2.13 12.76
CA ASP A 25 9.76 2.99 11.59
C ASP A 25 9.98 2.41 10.18
N ARG A 26 9.39 1.24 9.88
CA ARG A 26 8.81 1.03 8.53
C ARG A 26 7.45 1.72 8.43
N VAL A 27 7.43 3.01 8.78
CA VAL A 27 6.31 3.90 8.44
C VAL A 27 6.36 4.07 6.92
N GLN A 28 5.40 3.43 6.26
CA GLN A 28 4.78 3.86 5.00
C GLN A 28 5.74 4.34 3.92
N ASP A 29 6.13 3.43 3.05
CA ASP A 29 6.61 3.80 1.71
C ASP A 29 5.39 4.33 0.93
N PRO A 30 5.24 5.66 0.70
CA PRO A 30 4.06 6.23 0.06
C PRO A 30 3.90 5.77 -1.41
N ASP A 31 4.97 5.18 -1.97
CA ASP A 31 5.08 4.75 -3.36
C ASP A 31 4.42 3.38 -3.65
N GLN A 32 3.82 2.71 -2.65
CA GLN A 32 3.28 1.35 -2.81
C GLN A 32 2.05 1.26 -3.73
N ASP A 33 1.45 2.39 -4.13
CA ASP A 33 0.13 2.39 -4.78
C ASP A 33 0.14 2.87 -6.24
N ARG A 34 1.31 3.09 -6.84
CA ARG A 34 1.40 3.80 -8.12
C ARG A 34 2.27 3.07 -9.13
N ASP A 35 1.60 2.49 -10.12
CA ASP A 35 2.18 1.84 -11.29
C ASP A 35 2.97 2.82 -12.14
N ARG A 36 4.11 2.37 -12.64
CA ARG A 36 4.92 3.09 -13.63
C ARG A 36 5.66 2.12 -14.54
N LEU A 37 6.04 2.62 -15.70
CA LEU A 37 6.85 1.91 -16.68
C LEU A 37 8.24 2.54 -16.71
N MET A 38 9.29 1.75 -16.56
CA MET A 38 10.68 2.22 -16.59
C MET A 38 11.47 1.42 -17.61
N LEU A 39 12.25 2.10 -18.45
CA LEU A 39 13.16 1.40 -19.36
C LEU A 39 14.45 1.05 -18.61
N VAL A 40 14.83 -0.23 -18.62
CA VAL A 40 16.07 -0.74 -18.02
C VAL A 40 16.69 -1.74 -18.98
N ASP A 41 17.94 -1.52 -19.38
CA ASP A 41 18.71 -2.41 -20.25
C ASP A 41 17.99 -2.76 -21.58
N GLY A 42 17.21 -1.80 -22.09
CA GLY A 42 16.45 -1.96 -23.34
C GLY A 42 15.08 -2.61 -23.20
N ASP A 43 14.71 -3.03 -21.99
CA ASP A 43 13.42 -3.63 -21.66
C ASP A 43 12.57 -2.71 -20.78
N VAL A 44 11.28 -2.57 -21.11
CA VAL A 44 10.35 -1.86 -20.24
C VAL A 44 9.93 -2.77 -19.09
N LEU A 45 10.18 -2.32 -17.87
CA LEU A 45 9.71 -2.92 -16.65
C LEU A 45 8.48 -2.16 -16.17
N GLN A 46 7.39 -2.89 -15.95
CA GLN A 46 6.27 -2.41 -15.15
C GLN A 46 6.62 -2.59 -13.69
N ILE A 47 6.70 -1.47 -12.96
CA ILE A 47 6.94 -1.48 -11.53
C ILE A 47 5.62 -1.24 -10.83
N ARG A 48 5.10 -2.30 -10.20
CA ARG A 48 3.82 -2.34 -9.48
C ARG A 48 4.07 -3.01 -8.13
N ASP A 49 3.70 -2.37 -7.03
CA ASP A 49 3.78 -3.00 -5.68
C ASP A 49 5.16 -3.54 -5.27
N ARG A 50 6.24 -3.00 -5.86
CA ARG A 50 7.65 -3.45 -5.77
C ARG A 50 8.02 -4.63 -6.66
N ASP A 51 7.07 -5.25 -7.34
CA ASP A 51 7.35 -6.19 -8.41
C ASP A 51 7.81 -5.43 -9.64
N GLN A 52 8.84 -5.95 -10.30
CA GLN A 52 9.34 -5.47 -11.58
C GLN A 52 9.05 -6.55 -12.61
N ILE A 53 7.99 -6.36 -13.38
CA ILE A 53 7.55 -7.32 -14.40
C ILE A 53 7.95 -6.76 -15.75
N ARG A 54 8.72 -7.53 -16.51
CA ARG A 54 9.02 -7.16 -17.90
C ARG A 54 7.72 -7.09 -18.70
N LEU A 55 7.50 -5.97 -19.35
CA LEU A 55 6.36 -5.74 -20.22
C LEU A 55 6.51 -6.62 -21.47
N GLN A 56 5.54 -7.51 -21.70
CA GLN A 56 5.55 -8.43 -22.85
C GLN A 56 4.74 -7.87 -24.03
N ASP A 57 3.61 -7.23 -23.72
CA ASP A 57 2.71 -6.66 -24.71
C ASP A 57 2.61 -5.14 -24.52
N PRO A 58 2.33 -4.37 -25.58
CA PRO A 58 2.08 -2.95 -25.45
C PRO A 58 0.95 -2.66 -24.45
N ILE A 59 1.10 -1.59 -23.67
CA ILE A 59 0.11 -1.14 -22.69
C ILE A 59 -0.36 0.27 -23.03
N THR A 60 -1.64 0.54 -22.81
CA THR A 60 -2.22 1.88 -22.96
C THR A 60 -2.37 2.52 -21.58
N LEU A 61 -1.77 3.69 -21.41
CA LEU A 61 -1.86 4.53 -20.22
C LEU A 61 -3.20 5.30 -20.18
N ASN A 62 -3.53 5.90 -19.03
CA ASN A 62 -4.81 6.59 -18.83
C ASN A 62 -5.02 7.78 -19.79
N ASP A 63 -3.94 8.45 -20.18
CA ASP A 63 -3.97 9.58 -21.11
C ASP A 63 -4.15 9.13 -22.58
N GLY A 64 -4.11 7.83 -22.86
CA GLY A 64 -4.16 7.25 -24.20
C GLY A 64 -2.79 7.01 -24.84
N THR A 65 -1.70 7.24 -24.11
CA THR A 65 -0.34 6.92 -24.56
C THR A 65 -0.16 5.40 -24.62
N VAL A 66 0.32 4.88 -25.75
CA VAL A 66 0.62 3.45 -25.93
C VAL A 66 2.12 3.23 -25.78
N VAL A 67 2.54 2.41 -24.82
CA VAL A 67 3.94 2.10 -24.53
C VAL A 67 4.26 0.68 -24.95
N ASN A 68 5.31 0.50 -25.75
CA ASN A 68 5.77 -0.81 -26.22
C ASN A 68 6.88 -1.39 -25.33
N PRO A 69 7.06 -2.72 -25.31
CA PRO A 69 8.12 -3.40 -24.55
C PRO A 69 9.55 -2.88 -24.75
N ASN A 70 9.85 -2.30 -25.91
CA ASN A 70 11.17 -1.79 -26.27
C ASN A 70 11.42 -0.31 -25.86
N GLY A 71 10.49 0.29 -25.11
CA GLY A 71 10.56 1.67 -24.64
C GLY A 71 10.09 2.73 -25.63
N THR A 72 9.67 2.35 -26.84
CA THR A 72 8.98 3.29 -27.75
C THR A 72 7.55 3.50 -27.30
N TYR A 73 7.06 4.74 -27.39
CA TYR A 73 5.68 5.05 -27.05
C TYR A 73 5.08 6.06 -28.02
N LEU A 74 3.76 5.97 -28.17
CA LEU A 74 2.95 6.85 -28.99
C LEU A 74 2.01 7.63 -28.09
N THR A 75 2.14 8.94 -28.01
CA THR A 75 1.21 9.77 -27.23
C THR A 75 -0.16 9.78 -27.90
N ARG A 76 -1.19 10.21 -27.17
CA ARG A 76 -2.53 10.44 -27.73
C ARG A 76 -2.52 11.35 -28.96
N ASP A 77 -1.64 12.35 -28.96
CA ASP A 77 -1.45 13.31 -30.06
C ASP A 77 -0.63 12.76 -31.22
N ARG A 78 -0.28 11.46 -31.16
CA ARG A 78 0.46 10.68 -32.17
C ARG A 78 1.94 11.03 -32.28
N ASP A 79 2.52 11.64 -31.24
CA ASP A 79 3.96 11.80 -31.17
C ASP A 79 4.62 10.46 -30.85
N ARG A 80 5.55 10.05 -31.72
CA ARG A 80 6.35 8.84 -31.50
C ARG A 80 7.64 9.22 -30.78
N LEU A 81 7.79 8.70 -29.57
CA LEU A 81 8.90 8.98 -28.68
C LEU A 81 9.52 7.68 -28.18
N ARG A 82 10.68 7.79 -27.51
CA ARG A 82 11.37 6.65 -26.90
C ARG A 82 11.93 7.03 -25.55
N LEU A 83 11.69 6.19 -24.55
CA LEU A 83 12.33 6.28 -23.25
C LEU A 83 13.84 6.06 -23.39
N LYS A 84 14.62 6.80 -22.62
CA LYS A 84 16.03 6.48 -22.37
C LYS A 84 16.14 5.55 -21.17
N ASP A 85 17.27 4.87 -21.07
CA ASP A 85 17.55 4.00 -19.93
C ASP A 85 17.43 4.78 -18.62
N GLY A 86 16.70 4.19 -17.66
CA GLY A 86 16.36 4.78 -16.38
C GLY A 86 15.19 5.78 -16.40
N GLU A 87 14.70 6.23 -17.57
CA GLU A 87 13.50 7.08 -17.64
C GLU A 87 12.23 6.27 -17.37
N CYS A 88 11.22 6.92 -16.79
CA CYS A 88 9.95 6.29 -16.50
C CYS A 88 8.73 7.14 -16.89
N LEU A 89 7.61 6.47 -17.15
CA LEU A 89 6.27 7.04 -17.34
C LEU A 89 5.36 6.55 -16.22
N ASP A 90 4.60 7.43 -15.60
CA ASP A 90 3.50 7.02 -14.73
C ASP A 90 2.25 6.62 -15.55
N ASN A 91 1.22 6.12 -14.87
CA ASN A 91 -0.04 5.74 -15.53
C ASN A 91 -0.79 6.89 -16.21
N ASP A 92 -0.45 8.15 -15.93
CA ASP A 92 -1.06 9.32 -16.55
C ASP A 92 -0.21 9.88 -17.72
N GLY A 93 0.83 9.14 -18.14
CA GLY A 93 1.68 9.50 -19.26
C GLY A 93 2.73 10.56 -18.94
N ILE A 94 2.93 10.91 -17.67
CA ILE A 94 3.93 11.89 -17.27
C ILE A 94 5.31 11.23 -17.28
N LYS A 95 6.24 11.81 -18.05
CA LYS A 95 7.62 11.32 -18.14
C LYS A 95 8.50 11.91 -17.05
N TYR A 96 9.34 11.06 -16.47
CA TYR A 96 10.35 11.40 -15.50
C TYR A 96 11.73 10.96 -15.99
N ARG A 97 12.74 11.76 -15.63
CA ARG A 97 14.15 11.52 -15.98
C ARG A 97 14.72 10.29 -15.29
N ASN A 98 14.16 9.95 -14.13
CA ASN A 98 14.52 8.79 -13.34
C ASN A 98 13.48 8.55 -12.24
N GLU A 99 13.61 7.37 -11.65
CA GLU A 99 12.82 6.93 -10.51
C GLU A 99 12.82 7.93 -9.35
N TYR A 100 13.98 8.50 -9.02
CA TYR A 100 14.08 9.44 -7.90
C TYR A 100 13.21 10.69 -8.13
N GLN A 101 13.17 11.21 -9.35
CA GLN A 101 12.32 12.36 -9.69
C GLN A 101 10.83 12.04 -9.56
N TYR A 102 10.43 10.84 -10.01
CA TYR A 102 9.07 10.34 -9.85
C TYR A 102 8.67 10.30 -8.38
N ARG A 103 9.44 9.60 -7.55
CA ARG A 103 9.19 9.47 -6.09
C ARG A 103 9.13 10.82 -5.39
N TYR A 104 10.02 11.73 -5.75
CA TYR A 104 10.02 13.08 -5.19
C TYR A 104 8.73 13.86 -5.54
N LYS A 105 8.21 13.72 -6.77
CA LYS A 105 6.96 14.36 -7.21
C LYS A 105 5.73 13.75 -6.53
N VAL A 106 5.71 12.43 -6.39
CA VAL A 106 4.68 11.69 -5.63
C VAL A 106 4.64 12.16 -4.18
N MET A 107 5.81 12.18 -3.50
CA MET A 107 5.93 12.64 -2.12
C MET A 107 5.48 14.10 -1.94
N GLN A 108 5.75 14.97 -2.90
CA GLN A 108 5.27 16.36 -2.85
C GLN A 108 3.77 16.51 -3.10
N ALA A 109 3.17 15.66 -3.94
CA ALA A 109 1.72 15.61 -4.10
C ALA A 109 1.02 15.15 -2.81
N ASP A 110 1.69 14.27 -2.04
CA ASP A 110 1.18 13.77 -0.76
C ASP A 110 1.39 14.76 0.42
N LYS A 111 2.23 15.80 0.25
CA LYS A 111 2.39 16.92 1.21
C LYS A 111 1.13 17.79 1.22
N GLY A 112 0.10 17.29 1.88
CA GLY A 112 -1.21 17.93 2.05
C GLY A 112 -2.29 17.00 2.61
N LEU A 113 -2.04 15.69 2.66
CA LEU A 113 -2.90 14.70 3.30
C LEU A 113 -2.54 14.57 4.79
N THR A 114 -3.53 14.66 5.67
CA THR A 114 -3.33 14.40 7.11
C THR A 114 -3.14 12.90 7.35
N ASN A 115 -2.44 12.50 8.42
CA ASN A 115 -2.30 11.08 8.83
C ASN A 115 -3.66 10.35 8.91
N ALA A 116 -4.72 11.08 9.27
CA ALA A 116 -6.10 10.56 9.29
C ALA A 116 -6.61 10.17 7.90
N GLN A 117 -6.26 10.91 6.84
CA GLN A 117 -6.66 10.60 5.45
C GLN A 117 -5.87 9.41 4.88
N ILE A 118 -4.60 9.26 5.28
CA ILE A 118 -3.79 8.09 4.93
C ILE A 118 -4.34 6.83 5.64
N GLN A 119 -4.73 6.96 6.90
CA GLN A 119 -5.32 5.86 7.67
C GLN A 119 -6.70 5.47 7.14
N GLU A 120 -7.54 6.43 6.76
CA GLU A 120 -8.84 6.19 6.12
C GLU A 120 -8.68 5.47 4.76
N ARG A 121 -7.68 5.86 3.96
CA ARG A 121 -7.32 5.17 2.70
C ARG A 121 -6.90 3.73 2.96
N ASN A 122 -6.02 3.50 3.94
CA ASN A 122 -5.50 2.16 4.24
C ASN A 122 -6.57 1.24 4.86
N GLN A 123 -7.51 1.79 5.64
CA GLN A 123 -8.66 1.05 6.16
C GLN A 123 -9.65 0.66 5.06
N ASN A 124 -9.87 1.52 4.06
CA ASN A 124 -10.68 1.19 2.88
C ASN A 124 -10.08 0.05 2.03
N ARG A 125 -8.79 -0.20 2.19
CA ARG A 125 -7.99 -1.12 1.38
C ARG A 125 -7.55 -2.37 2.15
N PHE A 126 -8.09 -2.61 3.35
CA PHE A 126 -7.75 -3.78 4.17
C PHE A 126 -9.01 -4.53 4.59
N GLN A 127 -9.00 -5.84 4.36
CA GLN A 127 -9.98 -6.76 4.93
C GLN A 127 -9.37 -8.15 5.10
N VAL A 128 -9.92 -8.92 6.02
CA VAL A 128 -9.67 -10.37 6.13
C VAL A 128 -10.94 -11.11 5.76
N MET A 129 -10.83 -12.12 4.91
CA MET A 129 -11.97 -12.85 4.35
C MET A 129 -11.72 -14.35 4.46
N LEU A 130 -12.73 -15.11 4.88
CA LEU A 130 -12.65 -16.55 4.90
C LEU A 130 -13.02 -17.08 3.50
N ILE A 131 -12.13 -17.86 2.91
CA ILE A 131 -12.32 -18.50 1.59
C ILE A 131 -11.87 -19.94 1.73
N ASP A 132 -12.77 -20.89 1.51
CA ASP A 132 -12.52 -22.33 1.56
C ASP A 132 -11.89 -22.80 2.88
N GLY A 133 -12.31 -22.18 3.98
CA GLY A 133 -11.81 -22.49 5.34
C GLY A 133 -10.45 -21.89 5.68
N GLU A 134 -9.84 -21.11 4.78
CA GLU A 134 -8.60 -20.38 5.03
C GLU A 134 -8.84 -18.88 5.06
N LEU A 135 -8.20 -18.19 6.00
CA LEU A 135 -8.34 -16.75 6.10
C LEU A 135 -7.32 -16.03 5.22
N TYR A 136 -7.80 -15.14 4.37
CA TYR A 136 -6.97 -14.32 3.50
C TYR A 136 -6.99 -12.87 3.94
N GLN A 137 -5.81 -12.29 4.14
CA GLN A 137 -5.63 -10.86 4.22
C GLN A 137 -5.65 -10.27 2.81
N ILE A 138 -6.73 -9.58 2.48
CA ILE A 138 -6.95 -8.94 1.20
C ILE A 138 -6.67 -7.45 1.35
N ARG A 139 -5.65 -7.01 0.61
CA ARG A 139 -5.36 -5.60 0.34
C ARG A 139 -5.58 -5.32 -1.14
N THR A 140 -5.52 -4.06 -1.54
CA THR A 140 -5.80 -3.67 -2.94
C THR A 140 -4.99 -4.43 -3.97
N GLN A 141 -3.75 -4.80 -3.67
CA GLN A 141 -2.87 -5.51 -4.61
C GLN A 141 -2.30 -6.82 -4.06
N SER A 142 -2.71 -7.26 -2.87
CA SER A 142 -2.27 -8.55 -2.34
C SER A 142 -3.39 -9.30 -1.67
N GLN A 143 -3.38 -10.62 -1.88
CA GLN A 143 -4.21 -11.56 -1.17
C GLN A 143 -3.28 -12.62 -0.61
N ASN A 144 -2.96 -12.49 0.68
CA ASN A 144 -2.05 -13.41 1.35
C ASN A 144 -2.83 -14.20 2.38
N ARG A 145 -2.62 -15.52 2.40
CA ARG A 145 -3.12 -16.36 3.49
C ARG A 145 -2.57 -15.86 4.81
N LEU A 146 -3.44 -15.65 5.79
CA LEU A 146 -3.06 -15.24 7.12
C LEU A 146 -2.40 -16.44 7.82
N GLN A 147 -1.13 -16.29 8.19
CA GLN A 147 -0.36 -17.38 8.81
C GLN A 147 -0.37 -17.30 10.35
N GLN A 148 -0.64 -16.12 10.91
CA GLN A 148 -0.59 -15.85 12.34
C GLN A 148 -1.80 -15.00 12.74
N ARG A 149 -2.17 -15.06 14.03
CA ARG A 149 -3.19 -14.21 14.61
C ARG A 149 -2.94 -12.74 14.26
N LEU A 150 -4.00 -12.06 13.86
CA LEU A 150 -3.99 -10.62 13.59
C LEU A 150 -4.74 -9.89 14.71
N GLU A 151 -4.13 -8.83 15.23
CA GLU A 151 -4.81 -7.86 16.11
C GLU A 151 -5.54 -6.81 15.27
N LEU A 152 -6.80 -6.56 15.62
CA LEU A 152 -7.65 -5.56 14.99
C LEU A 152 -7.51 -4.22 15.73
N ALA A 153 -7.79 -3.12 15.05
CA ALA A 153 -7.64 -1.77 15.60
C ALA A 153 -8.58 -1.49 16.79
N ASN A 154 -9.68 -2.25 16.92
CA ASN A 154 -10.61 -2.15 18.04
C ASN A 154 -10.20 -3.03 19.25
N GLY A 155 -8.99 -3.61 19.23
CA GLY A 155 -8.51 -4.52 20.28
C GLY A 155 -9.05 -5.95 20.18
N GLY A 156 -9.84 -6.26 19.14
CA GLY A 156 -10.19 -7.62 18.79
C GLY A 156 -9.03 -8.40 18.16
N THR A 157 -9.21 -9.69 17.97
CA THR A 157 -8.22 -10.57 17.32
C THR A 157 -8.90 -11.51 16.34
N ILE A 158 -8.19 -11.94 15.30
CA ILE A 158 -8.66 -12.98 14.37
C ILE A 158 -7.54 -13.97 14.05
N ASP A 159 -7.87 -15.26 14.07
CA ASP A 159 -6.97 -16.38 13.84
C ASP A 159 -7.03 -16.88 12.38
N PRO A 160 -5.98 -17.55 11.88
CA PRO A 160 -5.92 -18.11 10.52
C PRO A 160 -7.09 -19.01 10.12
N ASP A 161 -7.76 -19.62 11.09
CA ASP A 161 -8.92 -20.50 10.88
C ASP A 161 -10.26 -19.74 10.77
N GLY A 162 -10.23 -18.40 10.86
CA GLY A 162 -11.41 -17.54 10.81
C GLY A 162 -12.16 -17.41 12.13
N SER A 163 -11.69 -18.01 13.22
CA SER A 163 -12.17 -17.69 14.57
C SER A 163 -11.66 -16.33 15.01
N TYR A 164 -12.49 -15.54 15.70
CA TYR A 164 -12.12 -14.18 16.09
C TYR A 164 -12.79 -13.77 17.41
N MET A 165 -12.13 -12.87 18.13
CA MET A 165 -12.66 -12.23 19.33
C MET A 165 -12.97 -10.76 19.00
N ASN A 166 -14.21 -10.33 19.22
CA ASN A 166 -14.57 -8.93 19.03
C ASN A 166 -14.16 -8.07 20.24
N GLN A 167 -14.35 -6.74 20.14
CA GLN A 167 -14.06 -5.79 21.22
C GLN A 167 -14.78 -6.08 22.55
N ASN A 168 -15.90 -6.81 22.51
CA ASN A 168 -16.68 -7.23 23.68
C ASN A 168 -16.22 -8.58 24.24
N ARG A 169 -15.07 -9.10 23.78
CA ARG A 169 -14.52 -10.41 24.13
C ARG A 169 -15.43 -11.60 23.77
N GLN A 170 -16.34 -11.42 22.83
CA GLN A 170 -17.16 -12.53 22.34
C GLN A 170 -16.37 -13.30 21.29
N GLN A 171 -16.31 -14.62 21.46
CA GLN A 171 -15.69 -15.52 20.48
C GLN A 171 -16.70 -15.87 19.38
N LEU A 172 -16.29 -15.64 18.14
CA LEU A 172 -17.11 -15.75 16.94
C LEU A 172 -16.29 -16.44 15.85
N ARG A 173 -16.94 -16.82 14.75
CA ARG A 173 -16.27 -17.38 13.57
C ARG A 173 -16.86 -16.78 12.31
N LEU A 174 -16.00 -16.46 11.35
CA LEU A 174 -16.45 -16.08 10.02
C LEU A 174 -17.03 -17.29 9.29
N GLN A 175 -18.08 -17.06 8.52
CA GLN A 175 -18.54 -18.00 7.50
C GLN A 175 -17.80 -17.74 6.18
N ASP A 176 -17.84 -18.73 5.29
CA ASP A 176 -17.22 -18.59 3.98
C ASP A 176 -17.79 -17.39 3.23
N GLY A 177 -16.90 -16.57 2.65
CA GLY A 177 -17.24 -15.32 2.00
C GLY A 177 -17.48 -14.14 2.93
N GLU A 178 -17.61 -14.32 4.25
CA GLU A 178 -17.69 -13.20 5.20
C GLU A 178 -16.31 -12.55 5.39
N CYS A 179 -16.31 -11.25 5.71
CA CYS A 179 -15.07 -10.51 5.95
C CYS A 179 -15.16 -9.55 7.13
N LEU A 180 -14.01 -9.29 7.76
CA LEU A 180 -13.81 -8.20 8.71
C LEU A 180 -12.89 -7.14 8.11
N ASN A 181 -13.17 -5.86 8.40
CA ASN A 181 -12.18 -4.81 8.17
C ASN A 181 -11.27 -4.64 9.40
N LEU A 182 -10.28 -3.74 9.30
CA LEU A 182 -9.30 -3.52 10.37
C LEU A 182 -9.94 -3.02 11.68
N ASN A 183 -11.11 -2.39 11.61
CA ASN A 183 -11.85 -1.92 12.78
C ASN A 183 -12.72 -3.01 13.42
N GLY A 184 -12.65 -4.24 12.91
CA GLY A 184 -13.46 -5.37 13.36
C GLY A 184 -14.94 -5.28 12.99
N GLU A 185 -15.31 -4.44 12.02
CA GLU A 185 -16.66 -4.44 11.45
C GLU A 185 -16.82 -5.66 10.54
N LYS A 186 -17.88 -6.47 10.77
CA LYS A 186 -18.20 -7.64 9.94
C LYS A 186 -19.10 -7.27 8.76
N PHE A 187 -18.84 -7.88 7.62
CA PHE A 187 -19.65 -7.77 6.40
C PHE A 187 -19.92 -9.16 5.85
N THR A 188 -21.08 -9.34 5.21
CA THR A 188 -21.43 -10.65 4.64
C THR A 188 -20.60 -11.00 3.40
N ASN A 189 -20.01 -10.00 2.75
CA ASN A 189 -19.07 -10.16 1.64
C ASN A 189 -18.34 -8.84 1.33
N MET A 190 -17.33 -8.93 0.47
CA MET A 190 -16.52 -7.81 0.02
C MET A 190 -17.34 -6.72 -0.73
N TYR A 191 -18.41 -7.10 -1.45
CA TYR A 191 -19.26 -6.13 -2.14
C TYR A 191 -19.98 -5.20 -1.14
N GLN A 192 -20.56 -5.77 -0.08
CA GLN A 192 -21.19 -4.98 0.98
C GLN A 192 -20.21 -4.04 1.68
N HIS A 193 -19.00 -4.53 1.98
CA HIS A 193 -17.93 -3.69 2.52
C HIS A 193 -17.64 -2.49 1.62
N ARG A 194 -17.34 -2.71 0.34
CA ARG A 194 -17.05 -1.64 -0.63
C ARG A 194 -18.20 -0.65 -0.76
N LYS A 195 -19.45 -1.12 -0.81
CA LYS A 195 -20.64 -0.27 -0.89
C LYS A 195 -20.76 0.66 0.33
N MET A 196 -20.53 0.14 1.53
CA MET A 196 -20.55 0.94 2.76
C MET A 196 -19.45 2.01 2.78
N MET A 197 -18.23 1.66 2.36
CA MET A 197 -17.12 2.63 2.32
C MET A 197 -17.37 3.75 1.31
N LEU A 198 -17.90 3.43 0.13
CA LEU A 198 -18.31 4.46 -0.86
C LEU A 198 -19.36 5.41 -0.30
N GLN A 199 -20.34 4.89 0.45
CA GLN A 199 -21.36 5.71 1.09
C GLN A 199 -20.79 6.60 2.21
N LYS A 200 -19.88 6.07 3.06
CA LYS A 200 -19.18 6.84 4.10
C LYS A 200 -18.39 8.00 3.44
N ASN A 201 -17.64 7.72 2.38
CA ASN A 201 -16.86 8.73 1.64
C ASN A 201 -17.77 9.82 1.03
N MET A 202 -18.88 9.44 0.39
CA MET A 202 -19.84 10.41 -0.17
C MET A 202 -20.46 11.31 0.91
N LYS A 203 -20.78 10.77 2.08
CA LYS A 203 -21.29 11.56 3.22
C LYS A 203 -20.23 12.54 3.74
N ASN A 204 -18.98 12.10 3.88
CA ASN A 204 -17.87 12.94 4.32
C ASN A 204 -17.63 14.11 3.34
N LEU A 205 -17.60 13.83 2.03
CA LEU A 205 -17.51 14.85 0.97
C LEU A 205 -18.64 15.88 1.02
N LYS A 206 -19.89 15.44 1.21
CA LYS A 206 -21.05 16.34 1.36
C LYS A 206 -20.93 17.23 2.60
N ASN A 207 -20.49 16.66 3.73
CA ASN A 207 -20.32 17.38 4.99
C ASN A 207 -19.16 18.41 4.95
N MET A 208 -18.08 18.12 4.21
CA MET A 208 -17.00 19.08 3.99
C MET A 208 -17.46 20.25 3.11
N LYS A 209 -18.23 19.98 2.05
CA LYS A 209 -18.80 21.02 1.18
C LYS A 209 -19.80 21.92 1.94
N SER A 210 -20.62 21.35 2.82
CA SER A 210 -21.55 22.15 3.63
C SER A 210 -20.83 23.05 4.65
N LYS A 211 -19.81 22.53 5.36
CA LYS A 211 -18.99 23.33 6.30
C LYS A 211 -18.23 24.48 5.62
N SER A 212 -17.72 24.26 4.41
CA SER A 212 -17.06 25.30 3.60
C SER A 212 -18.02 26.46 3.24
N ASN A 213 -19.27 26.14 2.90
CA ASN A 213 -20.29 27.15 2.58
C ASN A 213 -20.73 27.97 3.81
N THR A 214 -20.76 27.38 5.01
CA THR A 214 -21.10 28.10 6.25
C THR A 214 -20.00 29.11 6.65
N LEU A 215 -18.72 28.77 6.41
CA LEU A 215 -17.59 29.67 6.67
C LEU A 215 -17.56 30.88 5.71
N LYS A 216 -17.98 30.70 4.45
CA LYS A 216 -18.12 31.82 3.49
C LYS A 216 -19.27 32.77 3.86
N LYS A 217 -20.38 32.26 4.40
CA LYS A 217 -21.52 33.10 4.82
C LYS A 217 -21.20 33.99 6.03
N LYS A 218 -20.39 33.52 6.99
CA LYS A 218 -20.00 34.33 8.17
C LYS A 218 -19.02 35.47 7.87
N LYS A 219 -18.23 35.40 6.79
CA LYS A 219 -17.34 36.50 6.37
C LYS A 219 -18.05 37.61 5.59
N GLY A 220 -19.28 37.40 5.14
CA GLY A 220 -20.09 38.40 4.44
C GLY A 220 -21.07 39.17 5.34
N GLN A 221 -21.01 38.98 6.66
CA GLN A 221 -21.96 39.56 7.62
C GLN A 221 -21.30 40.45 8.67
N VAL A 222 -20.09 40.93 8.39
CA VAL A 222 -19.46 42.03 9.11
C VAL A 222 -19.25 43.16 8.10
N MET A 223 -20.29 43.96 7.90
CA MET A 223 -20.23 45.35 7.42
C MET A 223 -20.97 46.20 8.42
#